data_AF-W5Q9Q3-F1
#
_entry.id   AF-W5Q9Q3-F1
#
_cell.length_a   1.000
_cell.length_b   1.000
_cell.length_c   1.000
_cell.angle_alpha   90.00
_cell.angle_beta   90.00
_cell.angle_gamma   90.00
#
_symmetry.space_group_name_H-M   'P 1'
#
loop_
_entity.id
_entity.type
_entity.pdbx_description
1 polymer ?
#
loop_
_entity_poly.entity_id
_entity_poly.type
_entity_poly.pdbx_seq_one_letter_code
_entity_poly.pdbx_strand_id
1 'polypeptide(L)'
;CVRPGQVAPTKKGGKKKKDQSTINEMVIREYTINIHKHIHGVGFKKHAPRALKEIWKFAVKKMGTPDVHIDTRLNKAIWTKGIRNVAYQIHVPLFRKRNEDEDLPNKLYTLVTYMPVTTFKDLQTVSVVEN
;
A
#
# COMPACT_ATOMS: atom_id res chain seq x y z
N CYS A 1 19.85 -47.99 -36.20
CA CYS A 1 18.85 -46.93 -35.98
C CYS A 1 18.09 -47.19 -34.68
N VAL A 2 18.40 -46.50 -33.57
CA VAL A 2 17.48 -46.34 -32.43
C VAL A 2 17.78 -44.99 -31.77
N ARG A 3 16.80 -44.08 -31.71
CA ARG A 3 16.87 -42.85 -30.91
C ARG A 3 16.01 -43.04 -29.65
N PRO A 4 16.56 -42.95 -28.44
CA PRO A 4 15.80 -42.56 -27.25
C PRO A 4 16.02 -41.05 -27.03
N GLY A 5 15.07 -40.18 -26.75
CA GLY A 5 13.72 -40.27 -26.22
C GLY A 5 13.56 -38.95 -25.44
N GLN A 6 12.73 -38.02 -25.93
CA GLN A 6 12.51 -36.72 -25.29
C GLN A 6 11.87 -36.89 -23.90
N VAL A 7 12.44 -36.26 -22.88
CA VAL A 7 11.85 -36.13 -21.55
C VAL A 7 11.04 -34.83 -21.47
N ALA A 8 9.75 -34.95 -21.16
CA ALA A 8 8.86 -33.81 -20.92
C ALA A 8 9.07 -33.24 -19.49
N PRO A 9 8.95 -31.91 -19.27
CA PRO A 9 9.08 -31.33 -17.94
C PRO A 9 7.86 -31.64 -17.07
N THR A 10 8.11 -32.10 -15.85
CA THR A 10 7.09 -32.41 -14.84
C THR A 10 6.48 -31.12 -14.26
N LYS A 11 5.14 -31.03 -14.26
CA LYS A 11 4.39 -29.91 -13.65
C LYS A 11 4.60 -29.91 -12.13
N LYS A 12 5.30 -28.89 -11.61
CA LYS A 12 5.36 -28.62 -10.16
C LYS A 12 3.98 -28.20 -9.66
N GLY A 13 3.44 -28.98 -8.72
CA GLY A 13 2.15 -28.72 -8.09
C GLY A 13 2.09 -27.35 -7.42
N GLY A 14 1.19 -26.50 -7.91
CA GLY A 14 0.88 -25.22 -7.30
C GLY A 14 0.18 -25.43 -5.97
N LYS A 15 0.70 -24.79 -4.90
CA LYS A 15 0.00 -24.66 -3.62
C LYS A 15 -1.40 -24.08 -3.88
N LYS A 16 -2.45 -24.83 -3.51
CA LYS A 16 -3.83 -24.32 -3.45
C LYS A 16 -3.85 -23.09 -2.54
N LYS A 17 -4.21 -21.93 -3.09
CA LYS A 17 -4.50 -20.73 -2.30
C LYS A 17 -5.77 -21.04 -1.49
N LYS A 18 -5.72 -20.89 -0.17
CA LYS A 18 -6.92 -20.88 0.67
C LYS A 18 -7.85 -19.78 0.15
N ASP A 19 -9.11 -20.12 -0.11
CA ASP A 19 -10.14 -19.15 -0.46
C ASP A 19 -10.19 -18.10 0.66
N GLN A 20 -9.79 -16.87 0.31
CA GLN A 20 -9.88 -15.74 1.24
C GLN A 20 -11.36 -15.41 1.40
N SER A 21 -11.86 -15.46 2.64
CA SER A 21 -13.24 -15.10 2.96
C SER A 21 -13.52 -13.63 2.63
N THR A 22 -14.73 -13.34 2.17
CA THR A 22 -15.25 -12.01 1.79
C THR A 22 -15.11 -10.94 2.87
N ILE A 23 -15.10 -11.33 4.15
CA ILE A 23 -14.89 -10.41 5.29
C ILE A 23 -13.46 -9.84 5.30
N ASN A 24 -12.48 -10.61 4.83
CA ASN A 24 -11.11 -10.11 4.70
C ASN A 24 -10.98 -9.11 3.55
N GLU A 25 -11.97 -8.97 2.66
CA GLU A 25 -11.89 -8.10 1.49
C GLU A 25 -11.96 -6.62 1.84
N MET A 26 -12.87 -6.22 2.74
CA MET A 26 -12.98 -4.85 3.22
C MET A 26 -12.17 -4.70 4.51
N VAL A 27 -11.19 -3.81 4.51
CA VAL A 27 -10.27 -3.68 5.64
C VAL A 27 -9.90 -2.23 5.84
N ILE A 28 -9.98 -1.76 7.07
CA ILE A 28 -9.46 -0.46 7.49
C ILE A 28 -8.28 -0.70 8.42
N ARG A 29 -7.13 -0.11 8.09
CA ARG A 29 -5.91 -0.23 8.90
C ARG A 29 -5.24 1.10 9.06
N GLU A 30 -4.94 1.44 10.30
CA GLU A 30 -4.20 2.64 10.65
C GLU A 30 -2.72 2.30 10.74
N TYR A 31 -1.91 3.04 9.96
CA TYR A 31 -0.47 2.85 9.92
C TYR A 31 0.26 4.15 10.20
N THR A 32 1.36 4.06 10.93
CA THR A 32 2.35 5.14 11.01
C THR A 32 3.49 4.81 10.06
N ILE A 33 3.67 5.64 9.03
CA ILE A 33 4.71 5.45 8.02
C ILE A 33 5.91 6.33 8.39
N ASN A 34 7.09 5.72 8.55
CA ASN A 34 8.34 6.44 8.79
C ASN A 34 8.96 6.88 7.45
N ILE A 35 8.61 8.07 7.00
CA ILE A 35 9.07 8.65 5.73
C ILE A 35 10.55 9.00 5.79
N HIS A 36 11.06 9.41 6.95
CA HIS A 36 12.45 9.80 7.14
C HIS A 36 13.43 8.69 6.69
N LYS A 37 13.13 7.43 7.03
CA LYS A 37 13.92 6.27 6.59
C LYS A 37 13.91 6.08 5.06
N HIS A 38 12.80 6.42 4.41
CA HIS A 38 12.63 6.21 2.97
C HIS A 38 13.18 7.33 2.09
N ILE A 39 13.33 8.54 2.64
CA ILE A 39 13.92 9.71 1.93
C ILE A 39 15.40 9.91 2.24
N HIS A 40 15.98 9.10 3.15
CA HIS A 40 17.39 9.19 3.50
C HIS A 40 18.29 8.98 2.27
N GLY A 41 19.25 9.89 2.06
CA GLY A 41 20.17 9.86 0.91
C GLY A 41 19.56 10.31 -0.43
N VAL A 42 18.31 10.79 -0.44
CA VAL A 42 17.68 11.33 -1.66
C VAL A 42 18.00 12.81 -1.79
N GLY A 43 18.21 13.29 -3.02
CA GLY A 43 18.40 14.72 -3.27
C GLY A 43 17.19 15.56 -2.86
N PHE A 44 17.42 16.74 -2.27
CA PHE A 44 16.36 17.56 -1.66
C PHE A 44 15.19 17.91 -2.57
N LYS A 45 15.45 18.14 -3.87
CA LYS A 45 14.39 18.42 -4.87
C LYS A 45 13.49 17.22 -5.15
N LYS A 46 13.80 16.03 -4.61
CA LYS A 46 13.03 14.79 -4.83
C LYS A 46 12.38 14.26 -3.55
N HIS A 47 12.49 14.94 -2.41
CA HIS A 47 11.96 14.46 -1.12
C HIS A 47 10.44 14.26 -1.13
N ALA A 48 9.65 15.33 -1.30
CA ALA A 48 8.18 15.22 -1.36
C ALA A 48 7.64 14.25 -2.43
N PRO A 49 8.09 14.31 -3.71
CA PRO A 49 7.63 13.35 -4.71
C PRO A 49 8.09 11.92 -4.42
N ARG A 50 9.24 11.72 -3.74
CA ARG A 50 9.65 10.38 -3.30
C ARG A 50 8.78 9.88 -2.17
N ALA A 51 8.46 10.72 -1.18
CA ALA A 51 7.59 10.37 -0.06
C ALA A 51 6.23 9.86 -0.55
N LEU A 52 5.61 10.55 -1.51
CA LEU A 52 4.36 10.11 -2.14
C LEU A 52 4.47 8.72 -2.79
N LYS A 53 5.55 8.50 -3.57
CA LYS A 53 5.80 7.20 -4.21
C LYS A 53 6.01 6.09 -3.19
N GLU A 54 6.67 6.38 -2.07
CA GLU A 54 6.91 5.40 -1.01
C GLU A 54 5.63 5.09 -0.21
N ILE A 55 4.76 6.08 0.02
CA ILE A 55 3.41 5.86 0.59
C ILE A 55 2.58 4.98 -0.35
N TRP A 56 2.59 5.28 -1.65
CA TRP A 56 1.90 4.46 -2.65
C TRP A 56 2.38 3.00 -2.63
N LYS A 57 3.70 2.77 -2.68
CA LYS A 57 4.29 1.43 -2.57
C LYS A 57 3.93 0.73 -1.25
N PHE A 58 3.90 1.49 -0.16
CA PHE A 58 3.54 0.96 1.16
C PHE A 58 2.10 0.45 1.16
N ALA A 59 1.16 1.22 0.61
CA ALA A 59 -0.24 0.83 0.48
C ALA A 59 -0.41 -0.42 -0.40
N VAL A 60 0.23 -0.45 -1.58
CA VAL A 60 0.23 -1.63 -2.46
C VAL A 60 0.73 -2.88 -1.72
N LYS A 61 1.85 -2.75 -0.98
CA LYS A 61 2.45 -3.86 -0.25
C LYS A 61 1.59 -4.35 0.92
N LYS A 62 0.94 -3.45 1.65
CA LYS A 62 0.17 -3.78 2.87
C LYS A 62 -1.25 -4.26 2.57
N MET A 63 -1.89 -3.69 1.56
CA MET A 63 -3.28 -4.00 1.20
C MET A 63 -3.39 -5.00 0.06
N GLY A 64 -2.32 -5.20 -0.72
CA GLY A 64 -2.26 -6.15 -1.82
C GLY A 64 -3.04 -5.73 -3.06
N THR A 65 -3.48 -4.47 -3.16
CA THR A 65 -4.15 -3.93 -4.34
C THR A 65 -3.15 -3.13 -5.19
N PRO A 66 -3.12 -3.33 -6.51
CA PRO A 66 -2.29 -2.50 -7.40
C PRO A 66 -2.88 -1.10 -7.55
N ASP A 67 -4.19 -0.97 -7.41
CA ASP A 67 -4.90 0.31 -7.49
C ASP A 67 -4.96 0.99 -6.12
N VAL A 68 -4.44 2.21 -6.06
CA VAL A 68 -4.28 3.00 -4.84
C VAL A 68 -4.51 4.47 -5.13
N HIS A 69 -5.48 5.04 -4.44
CA HIS A 69 -5.88 6.43 -4.53
C HIS A 69 -5.35 7.20 -3.31
N ILE A 70 -4.55 8.23 -3.56
CA ILE A 70 -4.04 9.11 -2.51
C ILE A 70 -4.99 10.30 -2.37
N ASP A 71 -5.52 10.52 -1.17
CA ASP A 71 -6.36 11.67 -0.89
C ASP A 71 -5.57 12.98 -1.05
N THR A 72 -6.26 13.99 -1.56
CA THR A 72 -5.76 15.36 -1.71
C THR A 72 -5.30 15.96 -0.38
N ARG A 73 -5.93 15.59 0.75
CA ARG A 73 -5.53 16.07 2.08
C ARG A 73 -4.15 15.54 2.48
N LEU A 74 -3.87 14.27 2.19
CA LEU A 74 -2.57 13.67 2.42
C LEU A 74 -1.50 14.30 1.53
N ASN A 75 -1.83 14.53 0.26
CA ASN A 75 -0.94 15.24 -0.64
C ASN A 75 -0.60 16.64 -0.08
N LYS A 76 -1.60 17.43 0.31
CA LYS A 76 -1.39 18.75 0.91
C LYS A 76 -0.48 18.66 2.15
N ALA A 77 -0.73 17.74 3.07
CA ALA A 77 0.07 17.56 4.29
C ALA A 77 1.55 17.26 4.01
N ILE A 78 1.86 16.49 2.96
CA ILE A 78 3.23 16.19 2.54
C ILE A 78 3.92 17.43 1.96
N TRP A 79 3.18 18.25 1.23
CA TRP A 79 3.71 19.45 0.55
C TRP A 79 3.67 20.73 1.39
N THR A 80 3.04 20.74 2.58
CA THR A 80 2.85 21.96 3.40
C THR A 80 4.16 22.69 3.72
N LYS A 81 5.24 21.95 3.95
CA LYS A 81 6.57 22.50 4.29
C LYS A 81 7.49 22.65 3.08
N GLY A 82 6.95 22.51 1.86
CA GLY A 82 7.68 22.54 0.61
C GLY A 82 8.36 21.20 0.25
N ILE A 83 9.19 21.23 -0.79
CA ILE A 83 9.72 20.01 -1.42
C ILE A 83 10.76 19.26 -0.59
N ARG A 84 11.52 19.98 0.25
CA ARG A 84 12.67 19.46 1.02
C ARG A 84 12.27 18.91 2.38
N ASN A 85 11.41 19.64 3.09
CA ASN A 85 11.16 19.43 4.53
C ASN A 85 9.87 18.62 4.78
N VAL A 86 9.81 17.40 4.25
CA VAL A 86 8.68 16.49 4.47
C VAL A 86 8.60 16.07 5.95
N ALA A 87 7.39 15.83 6.45
CA ALA A 87 7.19 15.25 7.79
C ALA A 87 7.93 13.91 7.94
N TYR A 88 8.58 13.69 9.08
CA TYR A 88 9.36 12.48 9.33
C TYR A 88 8.50 11.23 9.45
N GLN A 89 7.33 11.38 10.05
CA GLN A 89 6.34 10.33 10.20
C GLN A 89 4.97 10.89 9.82
N ILE A 90 4.15 10.06 9.19
CA ILE A 90 2.76 10.40 8.87
C ILE A 90 1.87 9.26 9.31
N HIS A 91 0.77 9.61 9.97
CA HIS A 91 -0.28 8.66 10.32
C HIS A 91 -1.32 8.62 9.20
N VAL A 92 -1.55 7.42 8.70
CA VAL A 92 -2.28 7.16 7.47
C VAL A 92 -3.23 5.99 7.69
N PRO A 93 -4.55 6.23 7.77
CA PRO A 93 -5.52 5.16 7.57
C PRO A 93 -5.56 4.74 6.10
N LEU A 94 -5.51 3.42 5.90
CA LEU A 94 -5.73 2.77 4.61
C LEU A 94 -7.10 2.10 4.63
N PHE A 95 -7.92 2.45 3.66
CA PHE A 95 -9.24 1.85 3.46
C PHE A 95 -9.19 1.00 2.20
N ARG A 96 -9.34 -0.31 2.33
CA ARG A 96 -9.57 -1.18 1.16
C ARG A 96 -11.06 -1.30 0.92
N LYS A 97 -11.53 -0.81 -0.21
CA LYS A 97 -12.95 -0.78 -0.61
C LYS A 97 -13.17 -1.55 -1.91
N ARG A 98 -14.40 -2.03 -2.10
CA ARG A 98 -14.85 -2.57 -3.39
C ARG A 98 -15.19 -1.43 -4.33
N ASN A 99 -14.86 -1.64 -5.60
CA ASN A 99 -15.26 -0.72 -6.64
C ASN A 99 -16.73 -0.94 -7.00
N GLU A 100 -17.43 0.14 -7.36
CA GLU A 100 -18.83 0.07 -7.78
C GLU A 100 -18.94 -0.32 -9.26
N ASP A 101 -17.95 0.06 -10.06
CA ASP A 101 -17.88 -0.29 -11.48
C ASP A 101 -17.32 -1.71 -11.68
N GLU A 102 -18.17 -2.63 -12.13
CA GLU A 102 -17.78 -4.02 -12.42
C GLU A 102 -16.88 -4.18 -13.66
N ASP A 103 -16.86 -3.18 -14.55
CA ASP A 103 -16.08 -3.20 -15.80
C ASP A 103 -14.58 -2.95 -15.58
N LEU A 104 -14.17 -2.52 -14.39
CA LEU A 104 -12.76 -2.29 -14.08
C LEU A 104 -12.03 -3.60 -13.73
N PRO A 105 -10.79 -3.80 -14.22
CA PRO A 105 -10.07 -5.07 -14.03
C PRO A 105 -9.76 -5.37 -12.56
N ASN A 106 -9.71 -4.33 -11.71
CA ASN A 106 -9.47 -4.45 -10.27
C ASN A 106 -10.79 -4.22 -9.51
N LYS A 107 -11.27 -5.27 -8.84
CA LYS A 107 -12.48 -5.22 -8.00
C LYS A 107 -12.29 -4.44 -6.70
N LEU A 108 -11.04 -4.27 -6.25
CA LEU A 108 -10.69 -3.62 -4.99
C LEU A 108 -9.72 -2.48 -5.25
N TYR A 109 -9.94 -1.37 -4.57
CA TYR A 109 -9.01 -0.25 -4.54
C TYR A 109 -8.67 0.12 -3.09
N THR A 110 -7.50 0.71 -2.88
CA THR A 110 -7.13 1.26 -1.57
C THR A 110 -7.23 2.78 -1.62
N LEU A 111 -7.99 3.37 -0.72
CA LEU A 111 -7.99 4.80 -0.45
C LEU A 111 -7.06 5.12 0.72
N VAL A 112 -6.18 6.08 0.51
CA VAL A 112 -5.18 6.52 1.48
C VAL A 112 -5.54 7.92 1.96
N THR A 113 -5.94 8.04 3.22
CA THR A 113 -6.37 9.32 3.80
C THR A 113 -5.33 9.84 4.79
N TYR A 114 -5.37 11.14 5.09
CA TYR A 114 -4.54 11.75 6.15
C TYR A 114 -5.34 11.93 7.43
N MET A 115 -4.80 11.43 8.54
CA MET A 115 -5.30 11.74 9.88
C MET A 115 -4.27 12.57 10.63
N PRO A 116 -4.60 13.81 11.02
CA PRO A 116 -3.72 14.61 11.85
C PRO A 116 -3.65 13.98 13.25
N VAL A 117 -2.44 13.72 13.73
CA VAL A 117 -2.19 13.21 15.07
C VAL A 117 -1.26 14.16 15.80
N THR A 118 -1.54 14.39 17.09
CA THR A 118 -0.75 15.29 17.95
C THR A 118 0.57 14.68 18.40
N THR A 119 0.59 13.39 18.75
CA THR A 119 1.78 12.66 19.19
C THR A 119 1.93 11.32 18.47
N PHE A 120 3.15 10.95 18.09
CA PHE A 120 3.45 9.65 17.44
C PHE A 120 3.98 8.59 18.41
N LYS A 121 3.98 8.88 19.71
CA LYS A 121 4.45 7.94 20.73
C LYS A 121 3.40 6.83 20.90
N ASP A 122 3.89 5.59 20.95
CA ASP A 122 3.09 4.38 21.23
C ASP A 122 1.93 4.09 20.25
N LEU A 123 1.86 4.79 19.11
CA LEU A 123 0.93 4.43 18.05
C LEU A 123 1.35 3.14 17.35
N GLN A 124 0.64 2.07 17.68
CA GLN A 124 0.75 0.80 17.01
C GLN A 124 -0.15 0.75 15.76
N THR A 125 0.03 -0.29 14.95
CA THR A 125 -0.89 -0.55 13.84
C THR A 125 -2.20 -1.05 14.39
N VAL A 126 -3.30 -0.36 14.09
CA VAL A 126 -4.65 -0.76 14.50
C VAL A 126 -5.41 -1.25 13.29
N SER A 127 -6.00 -2.44 13.38
CA SER A 127 -7.02 -2.90 12.42
C SER A 127 -8.39 -2.46 12.93
N VAL A 128 -9.02 -1.54 12.22
CA VAL A 128 -10.38 -1.10 12.52
C VAL A 128 -11.32 -2.04 11.77
N VAL A 129 -12.05 -2.87 12.51
CA VAL A 129 -13.14 -3.69 11.98
C VAL A 129 -14.41 -2.88 12.16
N GLU A 130 -15.06 -2.49 11.06
CA GLU A 130 -16.42 -1.96 11.13
C GLU A 130 -17.34 -3.14 11.51
N ASN A 131 -17.99 -3.02 12.68
CA ASN A 131 -19.00 -3.98 13.16
C ASN A 131 -20.34 -3.71 12.50
#